data_AF-K1TKE7-F1
#
_entry.id   AF-K1TKE7-F1
#
_cell.length_a   1.000
_cell.length_b   1.000
_cell.length_c   1.000
_cell.angle_alpha   90.00
_cell.angle_beta   90.00
_cell.angle_gamma   90.00
#
_symmetry.space_group_name_H-M   'P 1'
#
loop_
_entity.id
_entity.type
_entity.pdbx_description
1 polymer ?
#
loop_
_entity_poly.entity_id
_entity_poly.type
_entity_poly.pdbx_seq_one_letter_code
_entity_poly.pdbx_strand_id
1 'polypeptide(L)'
;MEELMSSVRRVYVEKKPAFAVQAKDLRHELRKYLGVSGLTGVRVLIRYDVENISDDVFEKACKTVFAEPPVDTLYKESFEMAENAHAFSVEFLPGQFDQRADSAVQCVKFLNEEEEPVIRSATTYVIEGEVSDEE
;
A
#
# COMPACT_ATOMS: atom_id res chain seq x y z
N MET A 1 7.01 -29.01 18.25
CA MET A 1 7.37 -28.37 16.97
C MET A 1 6.24 -27.40 16.72
N GLU A 2 6.39 -26.20 17.26
CA GLU A 2 5.36 -25.18 17.25
C GLU A 2 5.36 -24.61 15.82
N GLU A 3 4.31 -24.91 15.05
CA GLU A 3 4.08 -24.25 13.78
C GLU A 3 3.97 -22.76 14.08
N LEU A 4 5.00 -22.00 13.70
CA LEU A 4 4.94 -20.55 13.70
C LEU A 4 3.88 -20.18 12.66
N MET A 5 2.62 -20.06 13.09
CA MET A 5 1.58 -19.42 12.30
C MET A 5 2.03 -17.97 12.11
N SER A 6 2.82 -17.73 11.07
CA SER A 6 3.19 -16.39 10.63
C SER A 6 1.91 -15.68 10.22
N SER A 7 1.37 -14.83 11.10
CA SER A 7 0.29 -13.94 10.75
C SER A 7 0.89 -12.80 9.93
N VAL A 8 0.60 -12.79 8.63
CA VAL A 8 0.94 -11.67 7.74
C VAL A 8 0.25 -10.41 8.29
N ARG A 9 1.04 -9.39 8.61
CA ARG A 9 0.54 -8.07 9.00
C ARG A 9 0.54 -7.16 7.80
N ARG A 10 -0.60 -6.56 7.53
CA ARG A 10 -0.79 -5.75 6.33
C ARG A 10 -0.91 -4.29 6.68
N VAL A 11 -0.15 -3.45 5.99
CA VAL A 11 -0.30 -2.00 6.09
C VAL A 11 -0.56 -1.39 4.72
N TYR A 12 -1.46 -0.42 4.69
CA TYR A 12 -1.73 0.40 3.52
C TYR A 12 -1.34 1.83 3.83
N VAL A 13 -0.65 2.47 2.89
CA VAL A 13 -0.16 3.83 3.06
C VAL A 13 -0.55 4.65 1.85
N GLU A 14 -1.29 5.73 2.06
CA GLU A 14 -1.70 6.64 1.00
C GLU A 14 -1.34 8.07 1.34
N LYS A 15 -1.04 8.87 0.31
CA LYS A 15 -0.80 10.29 0.49
C LYS A 15 -2.09 10.96 0.94
N LYS A 16 -2.00 11.85 1.94
CA LYS A 16 -3.14 12.70 2.34
C LYS A 16 -3.64 13.52 1.15
N PRO A 17 -4.90 13.96 1.12
CA PRO A 17 -5.50 14.63 -0.04
C PRO A 17 -4.71 15.85 -0.58
N ALA A 18 -4.00 16.56 0.30
CA ALA A 18 -3.15 17.69 -0.10
C ALA A 18 -1.93 17.26 -0.94
N PHE A 19 -1.38 16.06 -0.69
CA PHE A 19 -0.14 15.54 -1.28
C PHE A 19 -0.36 14.42 -2.32
N ALA A 20 -1.61 13.98 -2.52
CA ALA A 20 -1.98 12.90 -3.43
C ALA A 20 -1.90 13.29 -4.92
N VAL A 21 -0.73 13.75 -5.38
CA VAL A 21 -0.50 14.22 -6.76
C VAL A 21 -0.70 13.07 -7.76
N GLN A 22 -0.04 11.92 -7.53
CA GLN A 22 -0.18 10.75 -8.40
C GLN A 22 -1.64 10.30 -8.59
N ALA A 23 -2.42 10.30 -7.51
CA ALA A 23 -3.84 9.92 -7.57
C ALA A 23 -4.67 10.94 -8.36
N LYS A 24 -4.39 12.24 -8.21
CA LYS A 24 -5.05 13.32 -8.98
C LYS A 24 -4.70 13.26 -10.46
N ASP A 25 -3.44 13.00 -10.79
CA ASP A 25 -2.96 12.88 -12.17
C ASP A 25 -3.58 11.66 -12.84
N LEU A 26 -3.55 10.49 -12.19
CA LEU A 26 -4.19 9.28 -12.72
C LEU A 26 -5.70 9.49 -12.93
N ARG A 27 -6.40 10.11 -11.97
CA ARG A 27 -7.82 10.49 -12.15
C ARG A 27 -8.03 11.39 -13.37
N HIS A 28 -7.13 12.35 -13.59
CA HIS A 28 -7.20 13.23 -14.75
C HIS A 28 -7.05 12.43 -16.06
N GLU A 29 -6.04 11.57 -16.13
CA GLU A 29 -5.76 10.72 -17.30
C GLU A 29 -6.92 9.77 -17.62
N LEU A 30 -7.44 9.05 -16.63
CA LEU A 30 -8.57 8.12 -16.82
C LEU A 30 -9.82 8.86 -17.34
N ARG A 31 -10.11 10.06 -16.80
CA ARG A 31 -11.26 10.86 -17.26
C ARG A 31 -11.06 11.48 -18.63
N LYS A 32 -9.86 11.97 -18.93
CA LYS A 32 -9.61 12.80 -20.13
C LYS A 32 -9.15 12.01 -21.33
N TYR A 33 -8.34 10.98 -21.12
CA TYR A 33 -7.76 10.20 -22.21
C TYR A 33 -8.53 8.91 -22.46
N LEU A 34 -8.99 8.23 -21.40
CA LEU A 34 -9.79 7.00 -21.54
C LEU A 34 -11.30 7.27 -21.57
N GLY A 35 -11.75 8.45 -21.16
CA GLY A 35 -13.15 8.86 -21.26
C GLY A 35 -14.07 8.32 -20.17
N VAL A 36 -13.51 7.79 -19.07
CA VAL A 36 -14.26 7.20 -17.94
C VAL A 36 -14.99 8.31 -17.17
N SER A 37 -16.17 8.69 -17.65
CA SER A 37 -16.84 9.93 -17.24
C SER A 37 -17.47 9.86 -15.84
N GLY A 38 -17.89 8.67 -15.41
CA GLY A 38 -18.45 8.40 -14.09
C GLY A 38 -17.42 8.36 -12.96
N LEU A 39 -16.13 8.47 -13.26
CA LEU A 39 -15.05 8.49 -12.27
C LEU A 39 -15.09 9.76 -11.40
N THR A 40 -15.31 9.55 -10.10
CA THR A 40 -15.37 10.61 -9.09
C THR A 40 -14.03 10.79 -8.38
N GLY A 41 -13.33 9.69 -8.09
CA GLY A 41 -12.10 9.66 -7.31
C GLY A 41 -11.16 8.54 -7.74
N VAL A 42 -9.88 8.73 -7.46
CA VAL A 42 -8.86 7.68 -7.54
C VAL A 42 -8.03 7.79 -6.27
N ARG A 43 -7.72 6.65 -5.65
CA ARG A 43 -6.73 6.56 -4.58
C ARG A 43 -5.62 5.62 -4.99
N VAL A 44 -4.42 5.91 -4.53
CA VAL A 44 -3.22 5.12 -4.78
C VAL A 44 -2.58 4.84 -3.43
N LEU A 45 -2.60 3.58 -3.02
CA LEU A 45 -2.06 3.11 -1.76
C LEU A 45 -0.88 2.19 -2.02
N ILE A 46 0.17 2.33 -1.22
CA ILE A 46 1.23 1.33 -1.14
C ILE A 46 0.82 0.33 -0.06
N ARG A 47 0.77 -0.94 -0.42
CA ARG A 47 0.53 -2.06 0.50
C ARG A 47 1.87 -2.68 0.86
N TYR A 48 2.10 -2.94 2.15
CA TYR A 48 3.17 -3.82 2.61
C TYR A 48 2.55 -5.01 3.33
N ASP A 49 2.96 -6.20 2.94
CA ASP A 49 2.68 -7.45 3.65
C ASP A 49 3.95 -7.85 4.40
N VAL A 50 3.87 -7.93 5.72
CA VAL A 50 5.03 -8.03 6.62
C VAL A 50 4.90 -9.25 7.53
N GLU A 51 5.93 -10.08 7.54
CA GLU A 51 6.04 -11.28 8.38
C GLU A 51 7.36 -11.26 9.18
N ASN A 52 7.48 -12.14 10.19
CA ASN A 52 8.70 -12.34 10.98
C ASN A 52 9.28 -11.06 11.59
N ILE A 53 8.41 -10.30 12.26
CA ILE A 53 8.77 -9.05 12.92
C ILE A 53 8.13 -9.03 14.30
N SER A 54 8.80 -8.45 15.30
CA SER A 54 8.21 -8.23 16.63
C SER A 54 7.15 -7.12 16.62
N ASP A 55 6.26 -7.08 17.61
CA ASP A 55 5.21 -6.05 17.70
C ASP A 55 5.79 -4.65 17.89
N ASP A 56 6.78 -4.50 18.77
CA ASP A 56 7.42 -3.22 19.06
C ASP A 56 8.11 -2.65 17.80
N VAL A 57 8.81 -3.49 17.05
CA VAL A 57 9.49 -3.04 15.83
C VAL A 57 8.47 -2.75 14.71
N PHE A 58 7.41 -3.53 14.59
CA PHE A 58 6.34 -3.26 13.63
C PHE A 58 5.67 -1.91 13.86
N GLU A 59 5.33 -1.58 15.11
CA GLU A 59 4.73 -0.29 15.46
C GLU A 59 5.67 0.89 15.17
N LYS A 60 6.98 0.71 15.39
CA LYS A 60 7.99 1.70 15.04
C LYS A 60 8.11 1.86 13.53
N ALA A 61 8.19 0.75 12.79
CA ALA A 61 8.29 0.71 11.34
C ALA A 61 7.07 1.38 10.66
N CYS A 62 5.87 1.22 11.20
CA CYS A 62 4.68 1.94 10.72
C CYS A 62 4.85 3.47 10.71
N LYS A 63 5.62 4.02 11.65
CA LYS A 63 5.78 5.49 11.81
C LYS A 63 7.02 6.05 11.12
N THR A 64 8.00 5.20 10.79
CA THR A 64 9.32 5.64 10.35
C THR A 64 9.80 5.00 9.05
N VAL A 65 9.25 3.85 8.66
CA VAL A 65 9.67 3.09 7.47
C VAL A 65 8.56 3.04 6.42
N PHE A 66 7.37 2.60 6.81
CA PHE A 66 6.28 2.37 5.85
C PHE A 66 5.57 3.67 5.43
N ALA A 67 5.55 4.67 6.30
CA ALA A 67 4.87 5.94 6.09
C ALA A 67 5.67 7.14 6.58
N GLU A 68 5.39 8.30 5.99
CA GLU A 68 5.81 9.61 6.46
C GLU A 68 4.60 10.33 7.09
N PRO A 69 4.40 10.29 8.42
CA PRO A 69 3.18 10.76 9.07
C PRO A 69 2.71 12.18 8.72
N PRO A 70 3.59 13.17 8.42
CA PRO A 70 3.14 14.48 7.98
C PRO A 70 2.33 14.46 6.68
N VAL A 71 2.69 13.58 5.73
CA VAL A 71 2.14 13.57 4.37
C VAL A 71 1.32 12.33 4.03
N ASP A 72 1.45 11.27 4.82
CA ASP A 72 0.78 9.99 4.60
C ASP A 72 -0.28 9.69 5.67
N THR A 73 -1.27 8.89 5.28
CA THR A 73 -2.17 8.18 6.17
C THR A 73 -1.83 6.70 6.08
N LEU A 74 -1.61 6.06 7.23
CA LEU A 74 -1.38 4.61 7.33
C LEU A 74 -2.62 3.94 7.91
N TYR A 75 -3.01 2.82 7.30
CA TYR A 75 -4.05 1.93 7.77
C TYR A 75 -3.46 0.55 8.01
N LYS A 76 -3.95 -0.15 9.04
CA LYS A 76 -3.56 -1.53 9.35
C LYS A 76 -4.69 -2.46 8.96
N GLU A 77 -4.35 -3.57 8.34
CA GLU A 77 -5.22 -4.66 7.87
C GLU A 77 -6.22 -4.27 6.77
N SER A 78 -6.93 -3.16 6.92
CA SER A 78 -7.95 -2.69 5.98
C SER A 78 -8.08 -1.17 6.03
N PHE A 79 -8.75 -0.59 5.03
CA PHE A 79 -9.11 0.82 4.97
C PHE A 79 -10.53 0.94 4.41
N GLU A 80 -11.20 2.05 4.74
CA GLU A 80 -12.57 2.28 4.27
C GLU A 80 -12.60 2.57 2.78
N MET A 81 -13.58 2.00 2.09
CA MET A 81 -13.88 2.22 0.68
C MET A 81 -15.37 2.50 0.52
N ALA A 82 -15.73 3.34 -0.46
CA ALA A 82 -17.13 3.50 -0.84
C ALA A 82 -17.69 2.16 -1.37
N GLU A 83 -18.99 1.90 -1.17
CA GLU A 83 -19.62 0.63 -1.56
C GLU A 83 -19.52 0.36 -3.07
N ASN A 84 -19.51 1.41 -3.89
CA ASN A 84 -19.37 1.35 -5.34
C ASN A 84 -17.93 1.54 -5.83
N ALA A 85 -16.93 1.47 -4.94
CA ALA A 85 -15.54 1.57 -5.34
C ALA A 85 -14.99 0.21 -5.76
N HIS A 86 -14.19 0.22 -6.82
CA HIS A 86 -13.45 -0.96 -7.28
C HIS A 86 -12.01 -0.84 -6.85
N ALA A 87 -11.40 -1.94 -6.41
CA ALA A 87 -9.98 -1.96 -6.06
C ALA A 87 -9.25 -3.15 -6.66
N PHE A 88 -8.03 -2.90 -7.10
CA PHE A 88 -7.11 -3.93 -7.55
C PHE A 88 -5.69 -3.59 -7.10
N SER A 89 -4.83 -4.60 -7.02
CA SER A 89 -3.43 -4.42 -6.63
C SER A 89 -2.50 -4.92 -7.73
N VAL A 90 -1.41 -4.19 -7.92
CA VAL A 90 -0.31 -4.57 -8.81
C VAL A 90 0.91 -4.84 -7.94
N GLU A 91 1.50 -6.02 -8.10
CA GLU A 91 2.68 -6.47 -7.35
C GLU A 91 3.74 -7.02 -8.28
N PHE A 92 4.98 -7.09 -7.78
CA PHE A 92 6.09 -7.69 -8.50
C PHE A 92 5.92 -9.20 -8.55
N LEU A 93 6.15 -9.79 -9.74
CA LEU A 93 6.10 -11.23 -9.92
C LEU A 93 7.36 -11.91 -9.35
N PRO A 94 7.29 -13.21 -9.02
CA PRO A 94 8.47 -13.97 -8.61
C PRO A 94 9.63 -13.82 -9.60
N GLY A 95 10.81 -13.47 -9.09
CA GLY A 95 12.02 -13.22 -9.87
C GLY A 95 12.19 -11.77 -10.35
N GLN A 96 11.19 -10.90 -10.17
CA GLN A 96 11.37 -9.46 -10.34
C GLN A 96 11.92 -8.84 -9.06
N PHE A 97 12.80 -7.85 -9.21
CA PHE A 97 13.35 -7.12 -8.07
C PHE A 97 12.38 -6.03 -7.62
N ASP A 98 11.85 -6.19 -6.41
CA ASP A 98 11.08 -5.16 -5.71
C ASP A 98 12.02 -4.32 -4.83
N GLN A 99 12.50 -3.20 -5.39
CA GLN A 99 13.37 -2.27 -4.68
C GLN A 99 12.74 -1.70 -3.41
N ARG A 100 11.42 -1.49 -3.41
CA ARG A 100 10.71 -0.90 -2.27
C ARG A 100 10.63 -1.87 -1.11
N ALA A 101 10.25 -3.12 -1.38
CA ALA A 101 10.25 -4.17 -0.37
C ALA A 101 11.65 -4.41 0.19
N ASP A 102 12.67 -4.49 -0.68
CA ASP A 102 14.06 -4.66 -0.26
C ASP A 102 14.53 -3.50 0.64
N SER A 103 14.26 -2.25 0.23
CA SER A 103 14.60 -1.07 1.04
C SER A 103 13.89 -1.08 2.40
N ALA A 104 12.61 -1.49 2.43
CA ALA A 104 11.86 -1.60 3.67
C ALA A 104 12.45 -2.67 4.62
N VAL A 105 12.89 -3.82 4.10
CA VAL A 105 13.59 -4.86 4.89
C VAL A 105 14.84 -4.27 5.53
N GLN A 106 15.69 -3.60 4.75
CA GLN A 106 16.91 -2.99 5.29
C GLN A 106 16.61 -1.93 6.35
N CYS A 107 15.62 -1.07 6.11
CA CYS A 107 15.21 -0.05 7.07
C CYS A 107 14.66 -0.66 8.38
N VAL A 108 13.90 -1.75 8.31
CA VAL A 108 13.44 -2.47 9.52
C VAL A 108 14.63 -3.08 10.27
N LYS A 109 15.60 -3.68 9.58
CA LYS A 109 16.83 -4.19 10.21
C LYS A 109 17.67 -3.09 10.86
N PHE A 110 17.62 -1.86 10.36
CA PHE A 110 18.24 -0.72 11.06
C PHE A 110 17.48 -0.30 12.34
N LEU A 111 16.19 -0.63 12.48
CA LEU A 111 15.47 -0.43 13.73
C LEU A 111 15.87 -1.46 14.79
N ASN A 112 16.13 -2.70 14.35
CA ASN A 112 16.61 -3.81 15.16
C ASN A 112 17.27 -4.86 14.24
N GLU A 113 18.56 -5.14 14.43
CA GLU A 113 19.35 -6.01 13.54
C GLU A 113 18.99 -7.49 13.65
N GLU A 114 18.36 -7.89 14.77
CA GLU A 114 17.95 -9.28 15.04
C GLU A 114 16.63 -9.66 14.33
N GLU A 115 15.94 -8.70 13.71
CA GLU A 115 14.71 -8.98 12.97
C GLU A 115 15.05 -9.60 11.61
N GLU A 116 14.27 -10.62 11.24
CA GLU A 116 14.35 -11.26 9.92
C GLU A 116 13.04 -11.06 9.14
N PRO A 117 12.65 -9.79 8.87
CA PRO A 117 11.35 -9.52 8.31
C PRO A 117 11.29 -9.99 6.86
N VAL A 118 10.16 -10.59 6.49
CA VAL A 118 9.82 -10.85 5.10
C VAL A 118 8.80 -9.80 4.70
N ILE A 119 9.13 -8.97 3.71
CA ILE A 119 8.29 -7.87 3.25
C ILE A 119 8.02 -8.04 1.77
N ARG A 120 6.75 -7.92 1.38
CA ARG A 120 6.34 -7.73 -0.02
C ARG A 120 5.60 -6.42 -0.17
N SER A 121 5.76 -5.77 -1.32
CA SER A 121 5.02 -4.55 -1.62
C SER A 121 4.10 -4.72 -2.83
N ALA A 122 3.01 -3.97 -2.81
CA ALA A 122 2.10 -3.82 -3.93
C ALA A 122 1.60 -2.38 -3.99
N THR A 123 1.13 -1.96 -5.15
CA THR A 123 0.34 -0.72 -5.28
C THR A 123 -1.12 -1.11 -5.44
N THR A 124 -1.96 -0.67 -4.50
CA THR A 124 -3.41 -0.83 -4.55
C THR A 124 -4.04 0.44 -5.11
N TYR A 125 -4.79 0.30 -6.20
CA TYR A 125 -5.57 1.37 -6.79
C TYR A 125 -7.02 1.21 -6.33
N VAL A 126 -7.66 2.34 -5.99
CA VAL A 126 -9.09 2.39 -5.72
C VAL A 126 -9.71 3.36 -6.70
N ILE A 127 -10.72 2.88 -7.42
CA ILE A 127 -11.45 3.59 -8.45
C ILE A 127 -12.84 3.87 -7.89
N GLU A 128 -13.16 5.14 -7.70
CA GLU A 128 -14.41 5.57 -7.06
C GLU A 128 -15.33 6.23 -8.09
N GLY A 129 -16.59 5.82 -8.15
CA GLY A 129 -17.58 6.39 -9.06
C GLY A 129 -18.47 5.32 -9.67
N GLU A 130 -19.25 5.70 -10.68
CA GLU A 130 -20.00 4.76 -11.49
C GLU A 130 -19.11 4.37 -12.67
N VAL A 131 -18.39 3.25 -12.54
CA VAL A 131 -17.49 2.71 -13.56
C VAL A 131 -17.97 1.31 -13.90
N SER A 132 -18.16 1.02 -15.18
CA SER A 132 -18.59 -0.31 -15.62
C SER A 132 -17.42 -1.31 -15.60
N ASP A 133 -17.71 -2.62 -15.62
CA ASP A 133 -16.66 -3.66 -15.66
C ASP A 133 -15.80 -3.61 -16.95
N GLU A 134 -16.32 -2.99 -18.02
CA GLU A 134 -15.58 -2.81 -19.29
C GLU A 134 -14.62 -1.60 -19.25
N GLU A 135 -14.85 -0.64 -18.35
CA GLU A 135 -14.04 0.57 -18.14
C GLU A 135 -12.94 0.35 -17.09
#